data_AF-A0A6B2LGI3-F1
#
_entry.id   AF-A0A6B2LGI3-F1
#
_cell.length_a   1.000
_cell.length_b   1.000
_cell.length_c   1.000
_cell.angle_alpha   90.00
_cell.angle_beta   90.00
_cell.angle_gamma   90.00
#
_symmetry.space_group_name_H-M   'P 1'
#
loop_
_entity.id
_entity.type
_entity.pdbx_description
1 polymer ?
#
loop_
_entity_poly.entity_id
_entity_poly.type
_entity_poly.pdbx_seq_one_letter_code
_entity_poly.pdbx_strand_id
1 'polypeptide(L)'
;MVSTLYQVRPDVFPSLQHVQEIPSSPLNSNTRQLQLKNISGLLMHGHVWNGQDPTGWFISEKLDGFRAFWDGSKLYSRNGHILPVPLEFTHAFPADISLDGELWTGNDFHKIDSILKKTTRLLEQNNDTELWKDVKYCVFDAPMHPGNYAERHAFASHFSSTNLCVIPFVTCLGQDHLQTMLHQITSKKGEGIMLYHPSSKYVPGRTNLVLKVKSYEEEDVKFIK
;
A
#
# COMPACT_ATOMS: atom_id res chain seq x y z
N MET A 1 17.05 -9.56 -15.14
CA MET A 1 16.18 -10.30 -14.20
C MET A 1 15.49 -9.29 -13.32
N VAL A 2 14.18 -9.14 -13.48
CA VAL A 2 13.41 -8.03 -12.90
C VAL A 2 13.12 -8.34 -11.43
N SER A 3 13.58 -7.45 -10.56
CA SER A 3 13.44 -7.58 -9.11
C SER A 3 11.99 -7.37 -8.68
N THR A 4 11.39 -8.41 -8.12
CA THR A 4 10.13 -8.32 -7.37
C THR A 4 10.37 -7.52 -6.10
N LEU A 5 9.36 -6.82 -5.56
CA LEU A 5 9.49 -5.94 -4.39
C LEU A 5 10.16 -6.59 -3.16
N TYR A 6 10.09 -7.92 -3.06
CA TYR A 6 10.88 -8.75 -2.15
C TYR A 6 12.39 -8.47 -2.15
N GLN A 7 12.98 -7.99 -3.25
CA GLN A 7 14.43 -7.77 -3.37
C GLN A 7 14.90 -6.41 -2.88
N VAL A 8 14.00 -5.47 -2.59
CA VAL A 8 14.43 -4.17 -2.04
C VAL A 8 14.68 -4.25 -0.53
N ARG A 9 14.02 -5.18 0.19
CA ARG A 9 14.15 -5.39 1.65
C ARG A 9 13.93 -6.85 2.12
N PRO A 10 14.57 -7.88 1.53
CA PRO A 10 14.36 -9.28 1.93
C PRO A 10 14.80 -9.57 3.37
N ASP A 11 15.63 -8.70 3.94
CA ASP A 11 16.10 -8.79 5.32
C ASP A 11 15.04 -8.37 6.36
N VAL A 12 14.04 -7.57 5.96
CA VAL A 12 13.00 -7.08 6.88
C VAL A 12 11.76 -7.97 6.81
N PHE A 13 11.40 -8.45 5.62
CA PHE A 13 10.23 -9.32 5.42
C PHE A 13 10.63 -10.59 4.66
N PRO A 14 10.95 -11.69 5.37
CA PRO A 14 11.19 -12.97 4.72
C PRO A 14 9.92 -13.49 4.06
N SER A 15 10.07 -14.29 3.00
CA SER A 15 8.97 -14.87 2.23
C SER A 15 7.98 -15.65 3.12
N LEU A 16 6.70 -15.26 3.08
CA LEU A 16 5.63 -16.03 3.70
C LEU A 16 5.40 -17.34 2.91
N GLN A 17 5.41 -18.47 3.62
CA GLN A 17 4.93 -19.75 3.09
C GLN A 17 3.50 -20.00 3.60
N HIS A 18 2.68 -20.54 2.68
CA HIS A 18 1.30 -21.03 2.86
C HIS A 18 0.18 -19.97 2.92
N VAL A 19 -0.63 -19.93 1.85
CA VAL A 19 -1.96 -19.34 1.83
C VAL A 19 -2.92 -20.44 1.33
N GLN A 20 -3.94 -20.77 2.12
CA GLN A 20 -5.00 -21.71 1.75
C GLN A 20 -6.00 -21.07 0.78
N GLU A 21 -6.50 -21.86 -0.17
CA GLU A 21 -7.55 -21.49 -1.14
C GLU A 21 -8.93 -21.32 -0.48
N ILE A 22 -9.60 -20.18 -0.68
CA ILE A 22 -11.00 -19.93 -0.25
C ILE A 22 -11.72 -19.05 -1.29
N PRO A 23 -13.02 -19.28 -1.57
CA PRO A 23 -13.63 -18.94 -2.85
C PRO A 23 -14.06 -17.48 -3.01
N SER A 24 -14.05 -17.06 -4.27
CA SER A 24 -14.54 -15.77 -4.75
C SER A 24 -16.07 -15.72 -4.76
N SER A 25 -16.64 -14.65 -4.21
CA SER A 25 -17.96 -14.18 -4.61
C SER A 25 -17.83 -12.70 -4.94
N PRO A 26 -17.86 -12.33 -6.24
CA PRO A 26 -17.80 -10.93 -6.62
C PRO A 26 -19.06 -10.20 -6.14
N LEU A 27 -18.90 -9.01 -5.56
CA LEU A 27 -20.02 -8.12 -5.31
C LEU A 27 -20.76 -7.79 -6.62
N ASN A 28 -22.08 -7.60 -6.52
CA ASN A 28 -22.93 -7.21 -7.64
C ASN A 28 -22.46 -5.87 -8.27
N SER A 29 -22.40 -5.82 -9.61
CA SER A 29 -21.73 -4.75 -10.39
C SER A 29 -22.31 -3.34 -10.18
N ASN A 30 -23.61 -3.24 -9.92
CA ASN A 30 -24.29 -1.97 -9.66
C ASN A 30 -23.90 -1.33 -8.32
N THR A 31 -23.68 -2.14 -7.28
CA THR A 31 -23.24 -1.67 -5.95
C THR A 31 -21.81 -1.13 -6.02
N ARG A 32 -20.96 -1.80 -6.80
CA ARG A 32 -19.56 -1.40 -7.02
C ARG A 32 -19.46 -0.07 -7.76
N GLN A 33 -20.21 0.13 -8.85
CA GLN A 33 -20.23 1.42 -9.57
C GLN A 33 -20.73 2.59 -8.71
N LEU A 34 -21.68 2.36 -7.81
CA LEU A 34 -22.19 3.41 -6.92
C LEU A 34 -21.18 3.80 -5.84
N GLN A 35 -20.45 2.83 -5.28
CA GLN A 35 -19.39 3.09 -4.31
C GLN A 35 -18.21 3.86 -4.93
N LEU A 36 -17.83 3.55 -6.17
CA LEU A 36 -16.67 4.17 -6.85
C LEU A 36 -16.87 5.64 -7.24
N LYS A 37 -18.09 6.18 -7.14
CA LYS A 37 -18.39 7.61 -7.45
C LYS A 37 -17.68 8.60 -6.52
N ASN A 38 -17.20 8.16 -5.36
CA ASN A 38 -16.39 8.96 -4.46
C ASN A 38 -15.27 8.13 -3.84
N ILE A 39 -14.19 7.90 -4.60
CA ILE A 39 -13.01 7.16 -4.12
C ILE A 39 -12.50 7.72 -2.79
N SER A 40 -12.43 9.05 -2.64
CA SER A 40 -11.94 9.66 -1.39
C SER A 40 -12.76 9.25 -0.17
N GLY A 41 -14.06 9.05 -0.34
CA GLY A 41 -14.99 8.58 0.69
C GLY A 41 -14.96 7.06 0.91
N LEU A 42 -14.26 6.29 0.07
CA LEU A 42 -14.08 4.84 0.24
C LEU A 42 -12.81 4.50 1.02
N LEU A 43 -11.81 5.38 1.05
CA LEU A 43 -10.49 5.03 1.56
C LEU A 43 -10.47 4.82 3.07
N MET A 44 -9.96 3.67 3.49
CA MET A 44 -9.64 3.39 4.89
C MET A 44 -8.36 4.13 5.31
N HIS A 45 -8.38 4.72 6.52
CA HIS A 45 -7.29 5.50 7.08
C HIS A 45 -6.95 5.04 8.50
N GLY A 46 -5.67 4.74 8.75
CA GLY A 46 -5.21 4.47 10.10
C GLY A 46 -4.96 5.71 10.95
N HIS A 47 -5.13 5.56 12.27
CA HIS A 47 -4.67 6.50 13.29
C HIS A 47 -3.16 6.38 13.55
N VAL A 48 -2.59 7.32 14.28
CA VAL A 48 -1.22 7.18 14.81
C VAL A 48 -1.26 6.23 16.00
N TRP A 49 -0.33 5.27 16.04
CA TRP A 49 -0.16 4.39 17.20
C TRP A 49 0.33 5.20 18.39
N ASN A 50 -0.29 5.02 19.56
CA ASN A 50 -0.01 5.84 20.75
C ASN A 50 0.28 5.00 22.00
N GLY A 51 0.77 3.77 21.82
CA GLY A 51 1.15 2.89 22.93
C GLY A 51 0.20 1.72 23.18
N GLN A 52 -0.74 1.43 22.27
CA GLN A 52 -1.58 0.23 22.38
C GLN A 52 -0.74 -1.05 22.28
N ASP A 53 -1.13 -2.12 22.98
CA ASP A 53 -0.49 -3.44 22.84
C ASP A 53 -0.62 -3.95 21.39
N PRO A 54 0.49 -4.13 20.65
CA PRO A 54 0.47 -4.57 19.26
C PRO A 54 0.46 -6.09 19.12
N THR A 55 0.50 -6.86 20.22
CA THR A 55 0.61 -8.32 20.18
C THR A 55 -0.50 -8.94 19.32
N GLY A 56 -0.09 -9.77 18.36
CA GLY A 56 -1.00 -10.44 17.42
C GLY A 56 -1.45 -9.59 16.23
N TRP A 57 -1.18 -8.28 16.20
CA TRP A 57 -1.45 -7.45 15.02
C TRP A 57 -0.49 -7.77 13.88
N PHE A 58 -0.87 -7.46 12.64
CA PHE A 58 0.04 -7.60 11.50
C PHE A 58 0.87 -6.34 11.29
N ILE A 59 2.18 -6.51 11.07
CA ILE A 59 3.17 -5.48 10.76
C ILE A 59 3.49 -5.54 9.27
N SER A 60 3.34 -4.41 8.56
CA SER A 60 3.97 -4.19 7.24
C SER A 60 4.82 -2.93 7.26
N GLU A 61 5.76 -2.79 6.33
CA GLU A 61 6.44 -1.51 6.12
C GLU A 61 5.43 -0.46 5.67
N LYS A 62 5.57 0.73 6.22
CA LYS A 62 4.93 1.93 5.72
C LYS A 62 5.83 2.48 4.61
N LEU A 63 5.37 2.41 3.38
CA LEU A 63 6.07 3.00 2.25
C LEU A 63 5.81 4.51 2.18
N ASP A 64 6.86 5.27 1.91
CA ASP A 64 6.79 6.68 1.58
C ASP A 64 6.65 6.83 0.06
N GLY A 65 5.42 6.78 -0.43
CA GLY A 65 5.11 6.83 -1.85
C GLY A 65 3.87 7.67 -2.14
N PHE A 66 3.23 7.39 -3.27
CA PHE A 66 1.99 8.05 -3.65
C PHE A 66 0.82 7.07 -3.60
N ARG A 67 -0.06 7.20 -2.60
CA ARG A 67 -1.25 6.34 -2.48
C ARG A 67 -2.11 6.38 -3.74
N ALA A 68 -2.39 5.20 -4.27
CA ALA A 68 -3.21 4.99 -5.44
C ALA A 68 -4.24 3.88 -5.20
N PHE A 69 -5.46 4.11 -5.65
CA PHE A 69 -6.55 3.15 -5.60
C PHE A 69 -6.84 2.67 -7.03
N TRP A 70 -6.69 1.38 -7.27
CA TRP A 70 -7.09 0.75 -8.52
C TRP A 70 -8.57 0.40 -8.44
N ASP A 71 -9.40 0.93 -9.34
CA ASP A 71 -10.83 0.64 -9.35
C ASP A 71 -11.19 -0.61 -10.16
N GLY A 72 -10.22 -1.28 -10.79
CA GLY A 72 -10.44 -2.33 -11.79
C GLY A 72 -10.18 -1.89 -13.23
N SER A 73 -9.93 -0.59 -13.45
CA SER A 73 -9.66 0.00 -14.76
C SER A 73 -8.69 1.18 -14.73
N LYS A 74 -8.76 2.03 -13.69
CA LYS A 74 -7.95 3.24 -13.54
C LYS A 74 -7.39 3.34 -12.13
N LEU A 75 -6.27 4.03 -12.01
CA LEU A 75 -5.71 4.44 -10.72
C LEU A 75 -6.27 5.80 -10.33
N TYR A 76 -6.59 5.96 -9.05
CA TYR A 76 -7.07 7.21 -8.45
C TYR A 76 -6.18 7.60 -7.28
N SER A 77 -5.87 8.87 -7.18
CA SER A 77 -5.21 9.45 -6.01
C SER A 77 -6.10 9.37 -4.78
N ARG A 78 -5.49 9.64 -3.62
CA ARG A 78 -6.21 9.78 -2.34
C ARG A 78 -7.41 10.72 -2.39
N ASN A 79 -7.34 11.78 -3.20
CA ASN A 79 -8.40 12.79 -3.31
C ASN A 79 -9.43 12.44 -4.40
N GLY A 80 -9.34 11.25 -5.02
CA GLY A 80 -10.28 10.79 -6.03
C GLY A 80 -10.00 11.29 -7.44
N HIS A 81 -8.87 11.96 -7.70
CA HIS A 81 -8.45 12.31 -9.06
C HIS A 81 -7.84 11.11 -9.76
N ILE A 82 -8.19 10.90 -11.03
CA ILE A 82 -7.55 9.89 -11.89
C ILE A 82 -6.05 10.21 -12.00
N LEU A 83 -5.21 9.19 -11.82
CA LEU A 83 -3.77 9.31 -12.01
C LEU A 83 -3.39 9.09 -13.47
N PRO A 84 -2.61 10.00 -14.06
CA PRO A 84 -2.08 9.83 -15.40
C PRO A 84 -0.95 8.80 -15.34
N VAL A 85 -1.24 7.58 -15.81
CA VAL A 85 -0.30 6.47 -15.88
C VAL A 85 -0.31 5.88 -17.30
N PRO A 86 0.83 5.41 -17.84
CA PRO A 86 0.86 4.74 -19.13
C PRO A 86 0.00 3.48 -19.11
N LEU A 87 -0.59 3.13 -20.26
CA LEU A 87 -1.38 1.91 -20.38
C LEU A 87 -0.52 0.66 -20.09
N GLU A 88 0.74 0.68 -20.54
CA GLU A 88 1.72 -0.37 -20.34
C GLU A 88 2.01 -0.60 -18.84
N PHE A 89 1.87 0.43 -17.99
CA PHE A 89 2.07 0.26 -16.55
C PHE A 89 0.94 -0.57 -15.91
N THR A 90 -0.29 -0.43 -16.42
CA THR A 90 -1.50 -1.07 -15.84
C THR A 90 -2.02 -2.26 -16.65
N HIS A 91 -1.41 -2.60 -17.79
CA HIS A 91 -1.92 -3.62 -18.71
C HIS A 91 -2.14 -5.01 -18.07
N ALA A 92 -1.33 -5.35 -17.07
CA ALA A 92 -1.39 -6.63 -16.36
C ALA A 92 -2.15 -6.56 -15.03
N PHE A 93 -2.82 -5.43 -14.74
CA PHE A 93 -3.59 -5.27 -13.50
C PHE A 93 -4.94 -5.98 -13.64
N PRO A 94 -5.50 -6.52 -12.55
CA PRO A 94 -6.74 -7.28 -12.64
C PRO A 94 -7.91 -6.38 -13.02
N ALA A 95 -8.61 -6.74 -14.10
CA ALA A 95 -9.88 -6.14 -14.43
C ALA A 95 -10.91 -6.49 -13.33
N ASP A 96 -11.81 -5.55 -13.08
CA ASP A 96 -12.95 -5.75 -12.18
C ASP A 96 -12.63 -6.07 -10.70
N ILE A 97 -11.39 -5.88 -10.28
CA ILE A 97 -10.97 -5.99 -8.88
C ILE A 97 -10.47 -4.64 -8.39
N SER A 98 -10.91 -4.23 -7.20
CA SER A 98 -10.41 -3.02 -6.54
C SER A 98 -9.27 -3.35 -5.59
N LEU A 99 -8.17 -2.61 -5.71
CA LEU A 99 -6.97 -2.76 -4.88
C LEU A 99 -6.55 -1.39 -4.35
N ASP A 100 -6.05 -1.34 -3.12
CA ASP A 100 -5.50 -0.14 -2.49
C ASP A 100 -4.01 -0.34 -2.27
N GLY A 101 -3.21 0.64 -2.66
CA GLY A 101 -1.76 0.49 -2.68
C GLY A 101 -1.01 1.82 -2.76
N GLU A 102 0.30 1.71 -2.89
CA GLU A 102 1.21 2.82 -2.99
C GLU A 102 1.98 2.73 -4.32
N LEU A 103 2.01 3.80 -5.11
CA LEU A 103 3.00 3.95 -6.18
C LEU A 103 4.35 4.29 -5.55
N TRP A 104 5.36 3.49 -5.85
CA TRP A 104 6.62 3.53 -5.12
C TRP A 104 7.82 3.25 -6.02
N THR A 105 8.94 3.90 -5.72
CA THR A 105 10.18 3.84 -6.52
C THR A 105 11.40 3.44 -5.68
N GLY A 106 11.20 2.88 -4.48
CA GLY A 106 12.28 2.57 -3.55
C GLY A 106 12.39 3.60 -2.42
N ASN A 107 13.18 4.64 -2.59
CA ASN A 107 13.62 5.45 -1.44
C ASN A 107 13.42 6.96 -1.63
N ASP A 108 12.58 7.39 -2.58
CA ASP A 108 12.43 8.82 -2.88
C ASP A 108 11.00 9.18 -3.29
N PHE A 109 10.22 9.72 -2.33
CA PHE A 109 8.89 10.26 -2.58
C PHE A 109 8.91 11.38 -3.64
N HIS A 110 9.95 12.23 -3.65
CA HIS A 110 10.05 13.31 -4.63
C HIS A 110 10.20 12.77 -6.05
N LYS A 111 10.80 11.58 -6.22
CA LYS A 111 10.90 10.90 -7.52
C LYS A 111 9.51 10.53 -8.06
N ILE A 112 8.64 9.91 -7.27
CA ILE A 112 7.30 9.51 -7.75
C ILE A 112 6.41 10.72 -8.05
N ASP A 113 6.42 11.75 -7.21
CA ASP A 113 5.68 13.00 -7.46
C ASP A 113 6.16 13.70 -8.75
N SER A 114 7.47 13.72 -8.98
CA SER A 114 8.06 14.24 -10.23
C SER A 114 7.65 13.43 -11.46
N ILE A 115 7.63 12.09 -11.36
CA ILE A 115 7.18 11.20 -12.44
C ILE A 115 5.72 11.49 -12.80
N LEU A 116 4.81 11.57 -11.81
CA LEU A 116 3.39 11.86 -12.06
C LEU A 116 3.19 13.21 -12.75
N LYS A 117 3.90 14.25 -12.30
CA LYS A 117 3.87 15.59 -12.92
C LYS A 117 4.38 15.60 -14.35
N LYS A 118 5.45 14.86 -14.64
CA LYS A 118 6.01 14.75 -16.01
C LYS A 118 5.10 13.93 -16.92
N THR A 119 4.54 12.84 -16.42
CA THR A 119 3.63 11.94 -17.18
C THR A 119 2.42 12.70 -17.69
N THR A 120 1.83 13.56 -16.84
CA THR A 120 0.73 14.45 -17.25
C THR A 120 1.04 15.25 -18.52
N ARG A 121 2.30 15.67 -18.72
CA ARG A 121 2.74 16.43 -19.90
C ARG A 121 3.11 15.55 -21.10
N LEU A 122 3.53 14.30 -20.85
CA LEU A 122 4.08 13.40 -21.87
C LEU A 122 3.06 12.43 -22.46
N LEU A 123 1.94 12.17 -21.77
CA LEU A 123 0.83 11.39 -22.35
C LEU A 123 0.27 12.05 -23.62
N GLU A 124 0.42 13.36 -23.78
CA GLU A 124 0.11 14.08 -25.02
C GLU A 124 1.07 13.72 -26.18
N GLN A 125 2.20 13.08 -25.89
CA GLN A 125 3.32 12.83 -26.80
C GLN A 125 3.70 11.35 -26.95
N ASN A 126 3.01 10.40 -26.27
CA ASN A 126 3.27 8.95 -26.31
C ASN A 126 4.74 8.53 -26.03
N ASN A 127 5.41 9.10 -25.01
CA ASN A 127 6.81 8.81 -24.71
C ASN A 127 7.15 8.74 -23.21
N ASP A 128 6.35 8.03 -22.41
CA ASP A 128 6.48 7.99 -20.95
C ASP A 128 6.95 6.64 -20.37
N THR A 129 7.06 5.58 -21.19
CA THR A 129 7.37 4.22 -20.73
C THR A 129 8.69 4.12 -19.94
N GLU A 130 9.72 4.86 -20.35
CA GLU A 130 11.02 4.89 -19.64
C GLU A 130 10.94 5.53 -18.25
N LEU A 131 10.01 6.46 -18.02
CA LEU A 131 9.84 7.10 -16.71
C LEU A 131 9.26 6.15 -15.67
N TRP A 132 8.48 5.17 -16.12
CA TRP A 132 7.73 4.24 -15.26
C TRP A 132 8.42 2.91 -15.02
N LYS A 133 9.59 2.65 -15.63
CA LYS A 133 10.28 1.36 -15.55
C LYS A 133 10.63 0.91 -14.13
N ASP A 134 10.94 1.86 -13.24
CA ASP A 134 11.30 1.60 -11.84
C ASP A 134 10.09 1.72 -10.89
N VAL A 135 8.94 2.18 -11.39
CA VAL A 135 7.74 2.37 -10.56
C VAL A 135 7.08 1.02 -10.33
N LYS A 136 6.62 0.82 -9.10
CA LYS A 136 5.82 -0.33 -8.69
C LYS A 136 4.54 0.15 -8.03
N TYR A 137 3.47 -0.59 -8.22
CA TYR A 137 2.24 -0.48 -7.46
C TYR A 137 2.25 -1.53 -6.35
N CYS A 138 2.51 -1.06 -5.14
CA CYS A 138 2.68 -1.85 -3.94
C CYS A 138 1.34 -1.92 -3.19
N VAL A 139 0.57 -2.96 -3.46
CA VAL A 139 -0.76 -3.20 -2.91
C VAL A 139 -0.66 -3.60 -1.43
N PHE A 140 -1.50 -3.02 -0.59
CA PHE A 140 -1.59 -3.38 0.83
C PHE A 140 -2.99 -3.85 1.25
N ASP A 141 -4.04 -3.62 0.46
CA ASP A 141 -5.39 -4.09 0.78
C ASP A 141 -6.26 -4.34 -0.46
N ALA A 142 -7.35 -5.09 -0.30
CA ALA A 142 -8.40 -5.35 -1.28
C ALA A 142 -9.76 -4.86 -0.76
N PRO A 143 -10.10 -3.56 -0.94
CA PRO A 143 -11.21 -2.89 -0.25
C PRO A 143 -12.60 -3.51 -0.41
N MET A 144 -12.84 -4.20 -1.53
CA MET A 144 -14.15 -4.79 -1.83
C MET A 144 -14.29 -6.22 -1.32
N HIS A 145 -13.23 -6.82 -0.78
CA HIS A 145 -13.31 -8.17 -0.24
C HIS A 145 -13.96 -8.17 1.16
N PRO A 146 -14.97 -9.02 1.44
CA PRO A 146 -15.76 -8.97 2.69
C PRO A 146 -15.00 -9.51 3.93
N GLY A 147 -13.83 -10.11 3.71
CA GLY A 147 -13.00 -10.71 4.72
C GLY A 147 -12.31 -9.74 5.69
N ASN A 148 -11.70 -10.30 6.72
CA ASN A 148 -10.75 -9.61 7.60
C ASN A 148 -9.44 -9.30 6.84
N TYR A 149 -8.51 -8.56 7.46
CA TYR A 149 -7.29 -8.13 6.77
C TYR A 149 -6.47 -9.27 6.17
N ALA A 150 -6.29 -10.39 6.90
CA ALA A 150 -5.53 -11.52 6.38
C ALA A 150 -6.19 -12.15 5.14
N GLU A 151 -7.51 -12.29 5.14
CA GLU A 151 -8.26 -12.78 3.98
C GLU A 151 -8.20 -11.80 2.79
N ARG A 152 -8.30 -10.49 3.03
CA ARG A 152 -8.18 -9.47 1.97
C ARG A 152 -6.78 -9.42 1.37
N HIS A 153 -5.75 -9.56 2.20
CA HIS A 153 -4.36 -9.60 1.77
C HIS A 153 -4.03 -10.88 0.97
N ALA A 154 -4.50 -12.04 1.46
CA ALA A 154 -4.42 -13.29 0.73
C ALA A 154 -5.07 -13.19 -0.65
N PHE A 155 -6.27 -12.60 -0.72
CA PHE A 155 -6.94 -12.33 -1.98
C PHE A 155 -6.10 -11.42 -2.89
N ALA A 156 -5.59 -10.29 -2.39
CA ALA A 156 -4.74 -9.39 -3.16
C ALA A 156 -3.47 -10.06 -3.70
N SER A 157 -2.91 -11.02 -2.96
CA SER A 157 -1.66 -11.72 -3.30
C SER A 157 -1.75 -12.61 -4.54
N HIS A 158 -2.96 -12.92 -5.02
CA HIS A 158 -3.16 -13.59 -6.31
C HIS A 158 -2.80 -12.69 -7.50
N PHE A 159 -2.78 -11.37 -7.30
CA PHE A 159 -2.45 -10.41 -8.33
C PHE A 159 -0.99 -9.98 -8.13
N SER A 160 -0.13 -10.41 -9.04
CA SER A 160 1.26 -9.98 -9.09
C SER A 160 1.70 -9.92 -10.54
N SER A 161 2.48 -8.90 -10.89
CA SER A 161 3.01 -8.71 -12.23
C SER A 161 4.35 -7.98 -12.17
N THR A 162 4.88 -7.58 -13.33
CA THR A 162 6.08 -6.75 -13.39
C THR A 162 5.91 -5.44 -12.63
N ASN A 163 4.75 -4.79 -12.70
CA ASN A 163 4.52 -3.47 -12.11
C ASN A 163 3.63 -3.50 -10.86
N LEU A 164 3.10 -4.66 -10.48
CA LEU A 164 2.23 -4.83 -9.32
C LEU A 164 2.77 -5.89 -8.38
N CYS A 165 2.80 -5.60 -7.10
CA CYS A 165 3.12 -6.56 -6.05
C CYS A 165 2.31 -6.28 -4.78
N VAL A 166 2.27 -7.22 -3.87
CA VAL A 166 1.66 -7.04 -2.54
C VAL A 166 2.73 -6.83 -1.49
N ILE A 167 2.53 -5.86 -0.60
CA ILE A 167 3.42 -5.59 0.54
C ILE A 167 3.29 -6.74 1.54
N PRO A 168 4.39 -7.42 1.90
CA PRO A 168 4.34 -8.51 2.88
C PRO A 168 3.99 -7.98 4.28
N PHE A 169 3.46 -8.87 5.12
CA PHE A 169 3.29 -8.59 6.54
C PHE A 169 3.81 -9.74 7.40
N VAL A 170 4.06 -9.47 8.68
CA VAL A 170 4.34 -10.49 9.70
C VAL A 170 3.49 -10.27 10.93
N THR A 171 3.25 -11.30 11.72
CA THR A 171 2.55 -11.15 13.01
C THR A 171 3.47 -10.49 14.03
N CYS A 172 3.00 -9.43 14.68
CA CYS A 172 3.66 -8.79 15.79
C CYS A 172 3.63 -9.71 17.01
N LEU A 173 4.80 -9.90 17.63
CA LEU A 173 4.95 -10.76 18.81
C LEU A 173 4.89 -9.96 20.12
N GLY A 174 4.64 -8.66 20.02
CA GLY A 174 4.62 -7.72 21.13
C GLY A 174 5.49 -6.49 20.89
N GLN A 175 5.57 -5.65 21.92
CA GLN A 175 6.21 -4.33 21.85
C GLN A 175 7.68 -4.38 21.39
N ASP A 176 8.48 -5.31 21.91
CA ASP A 176 9.90 -5.42 21.55
C ASP A 176 10.12 -5.83 20.09
N HIS A 177 9.26 -6.71 19.57
CA HIS A 177 9.27 -7.08 18.15
C HIS A 177 8.90 -5.87 17.28
N LEU A 178 7.87 -5.10 17.66
CA LEU A 178 7.51 -3.88 16.96
C LEU A 178 8.66 -2.87 16.91
N GLN A 179 9.33 -2.62 18.03
CA GLN A 179 10.46 -1.68 18.10
C GLN A 179 11.66 -2.15 17.27
N THR A 180 11.96 -3.46 17.31
CA THR A 180 13.05 -4.04 16.53
C THR A 180 12.78 -3.89 15.02
N MET A 181 11.57 -4.23 14.57
CA MET A 181 11.15 -4.06 13.18
C MET A 181 11.19 -2.58 12.77
N LEU A 182 10.74 -1.68 13.64
CA LEU A 182 10.75 -0.24 13.37
C LEU A 182 12.19 0.25 13.17
N HIS A 183 13.12 -0.14 14.05
CA HIS A 183 14.53 0.20 13.95
C HIS A 183 15.19 -0.37 12.68
N GLN A 184 14.91 -1.62 12.33
CA GLN A 184 15.38 -2.24 11.08
C GLN A 184 14.84 -1.51 9.85
N ILE A 185 13.59 -1.05 9.89
CA ILE A 185 12.97 -0.28 8.82
C ILE A 185 13.66 1.07 8.66
N THR A 186 13.76 1.84 9.74
CA THR A 186 14.24 3.23 9.74
C THR A 186 15.76 3.33 9.55
N SER A 187 16.55 2.38 10.07
CA SER A 187 18.02 2.33 9.83
C SER A 187 18.38 2.22 8.35
N LYS A 188 17.44 1.77 7.51
CA LYS A 188 17.58 1.71 6.04
C LYS A 188 16.74 2.77 5.33
N LYS A 189 16.39 3.86 6.03
CA LYS A 189 15.62 5.01 5.54
C LYS A 189 14.17 4.69 5.14
N GLY A 190 13.60 3.59 5.61
CA GLY A 190 12.16 3.33 5.48
C GLY A 190 11.34 4.23 6.40
N GLU A 191 10.08 4.51 6.05
CA GLU A 191 9.27 5.54 6.72
C GLU A 191 8.75 5.11 8.10
N GLY A 192 8.48 3.81 8.27
CA GLY A 192 7.91 3.27 9.50
C GLY A 192 7.09 2.01 9.28
N ILE A 193 6.11 1.78 10.14
CA ILE A 193 5.28 0.57 10.16
C ILE A 193 3.79 0.90 10.03
N MET A 194 3.08 0.05 9.30
CA MET A 194 1.63 -0.06 9.38
C MET A 194 1.27 -1.27 10.25
N LEU A 195 0.35 -1.08 11.18
CA LEU A 195 -0.23 -2.11 12.03
C LEU A 195 -1.68 -2.38 11.59
N TYR A 196 -2.06 -3.65 11.44
CA TYR A 196 -3.42 -4.06 11.09
C TYR A 196 -3.96 -5.04 12.13
N HIS A 197 -5.12 -4.72 12.71
CA HIS A 197 -5.76 -5.61 13.67
C HIS A 197 -6.26 -6.89 12.96
N PRO A 198 -6.12 -8.10 13.54
CA PRO A 198 -6.49 -9.35 12.85
C PRO A 198 -7.96 -9.46 12.45
N SER A 199 -8.86 -8.89 13.25
CA SER A 199 -10.30 -8.84 12.96
C SER A 199 -10.73 -7.65 12.08
N SER A 200 -9.78 -6.82 11.63
CA SER A 200 -10.07 -5.59 10.90
C SER A 200 -10.84 -5.89 9.61
N LYS A 201 -12.10 -5.47 9.55
CA LYS A 201 -12.88 -5.37 8.30
C LYS A 201 -12.53 -4.06 7.60
N TYR A 202 -12.66 -4.03 6.28
CA TYR A 202 -12.47 -2.79 5.55
C TYR A 202 -13.61 -1.83 5.89
N VAL A 203 -13.25 -0.64 6.39
CA VAL A 203 -14.21 0.41 6.71
C VAL A 203 -13.72 1.73 6.11
N PRO A 204 -14.53 2.41 5.30
CA PRO A 204 -14.17 3.74 4.81
C PRO A 204 -13.96 4.74 5.95
N GLY A 205 -13.02 5.66 5.76
CA GLY A 205 -12.70 6.67 6.76
C GLY A 205 -11.68 6.19 7.78
N ARG A 206 -11.58 6.93 8.89
CA ARG A 206 -10.53 6.71 9.89
C ARG A 206 -10.95 5.64 10.91
N THR A 207 -10.02 4.76 11.26
CA THR A 207 -10.26 3.61 12.15
C THR A 207 -9.09 3.34 13.08
N ASN A 208 -9.39 2.82 14.27
CA ASN A 208 -8.40 2.37 15.24
C ASN A 208 -7.89 0.94 14.94
N LEU A 209 -8.46 0.25 13.96
CA LEU A 209 -8.06 -1.11 13.56
C LEU A 209 -6.89 -1.13 12.56
N VAL A 210 -6.42 0.05 12.15
CA VAL A 210 -5.21 0.25 11.37
C VAL A 210 -4.45 1.39 12.01
N LEU A 211 -3.17 1.17 12.35
CA LEU A 211 -2.35 2.16 13.02
C LEU A 211 -1.05 2.41 12.26
N LYS A 212 -0.53 3.62 12.40
CA LYS A 212 0.72 4.09 11.79
C LYS A 212 1.73 4.30 12.90
N VAL A 213 2.84 3.57 12.83
CA VAL A 213 3.95 3.70 13.76
C VAL A 213 5.07 4.40 13.01
N LYS A 214 5.52 5.54 13.53
CA LYS A 214 6.68 6.27 13.04
C LYS A 214 7.75 6.26 14.12
N SER A 215 9.01 6.34 13.75
CA SER A 215 10.05 6.71 14.72
C SER A 215 9.69 8.09 15.27
N TYR A 216 9.72 8.23 16.59
CA TYR A 216 9.82 9.56 17.18
C TYR A 216 11.16 10.14 16.69
N GLU A 217 11.10 11.10 15.77
CA GLU A 217 12.21 12.04 15.67
C GLU A 217 12.20 12.81 16.99
N GLU A 218 13.33 12.85 17.70
CA GLU A 218 13.51 13.89 18.70
C GLU A 218 13.35 15.22 17.94
N GLU A 219 12.18 15.87 18.09
CA GLU A 219 12.00 17.23 17.60
C GLU A 219 13.18 18.03 18.14
N ASP A 220 13.98 18.60 17.24
CA ASP A 220 15.10 19.47 17.57
C ASP A 220 14.69 20.38 18.73
N VAL A 221 15.33 20.18 19.88
CA VAL A 221 15.18 21.04 21.04
C VAL A 221 15.55 22.45 20.58
N LYS A 222 14.54 23.29 20.31
CA LYS A 222 14.77 24.69 20.02
C LYS A 222 15.35 25.32 21.27
N PHE A 223 16.66 25.50 21.30
CA PHE A 223 17.30 26.41 22.24
C PHE A 223 16.75 27.81 21.96
N ILE A 224 15.85 28.26 22.84
CA ILE A 224 15.49 29.67 22.91
C ILE A 224 16.76 30.38 23.41
N LYS A 225 17.40 31.16 22.52
CA LYS A 225 18.40 32.15 22.91
C LYS A 225 17.72 33.43 23.35
#